data_AF-A0A832FL98-F1
#
_entry.id   AF-A0A832FL98-F1
#
_cell.length_a   1.000
_cell.length_b   1.000
_cell.length_c   1.000
_cell.angle_alpha   90.00
_cell.angle_beta   90.00
_cell.angle_gamma   90.00
#
_symmetry.space_group_name_H-M   'P 1'
#
loop_
_entity.id
_entity.type
_entity.pdbx_description
1 polymer ?
#
loop_
_entity_poly.entity_id
_entity_poly.type
_entity_poly.pdbx_seq_one_letter_code
_entity_poly.pdbx_strand_id
1 'polypeptide(L)'
;MQFWSTQVRQRVRLSLMLLAIVLFTGGIISNARAQNTKQVQQQIAAGKKIFDEVNCLMCHLLNGEGGDGKGHPLNNSKDLAGVGIRRDQADLRQWLKKHLFEEPRIDMFEEDPTDADIEALVQYLSTLKTPPAAAAASGSKTSSPPPAKKSSK
;
A
#
# COMPACT_ATOMS: atom_id res chain seq x y z
N MET A 1 -41.11 -24.32 47.65
CA MET A 1 -40.78 -24.46 46.21
C MET A 1 -40.48 -23.13 45.49
N GLN A 2 -40.27 -21.99 46.17
CA GLN A 2 -40.10 -20.69 45.49
C GLN A 2 -38.65 -20.33 45.11
N PHE A 3 -37.64 -20.98 45.69
CA PHE A 3 -36.21 -20.73 45.41
C PHE A 3 -35.71 -21.22 44.05
N TRP A 4 -36.42 -22.14 43.39
CA TRP A 4 -36.03 -22.65 42.08
C TRP A 4 -36.35 -21.66 40.94
N SER A 5 -37.40 -20.85 41.12
CA SER A 5 -37.84 -19.85 40.13
C SER A 5 -36.89 -18.66 39.98
N THR A 6 -36.21 -18.25 41.06
CA THR A 6 -35.30 -17.10 41.06
C THR A 6 -33.97 -17.44 40.39
N GLN A 7 -33.43 -18.64 40.63
CA GLN A 7 -32.18 -19.08 40.02
C GLN A 7 -32.31 -19.33 38.51
N VAL A 8 -33.43 -19.88 38.04
CA VAL A 8 -33.69 -20.04 36.59
C VAL A 8 -33.84 -18.67 35.92
N ARG A 9 -34.59 -17.74 36.52
CA ARG A 9 -34.73 -16.36 36.01
C ARG A 9 -33.39 -15.61 35.99
N GLN A 10 -32.52 -15.83 36.98
CA GLN A 10 -31.20 -15.22 37.03
C GLN A 10 -30.27 -15.76 35.94
N ARG A 11 -30.26 -17.08 35.68
CA ARG A 11 -29.48 -17.70 34.60
C ARG A 11 -29.95 -17.25 33.21
N VAL A 12 -31.26 -17.13 33.00
CA VAL A 12 -31.82 -16.61 31.73
C VAL A 12 -31.45 -15.14 31.53
N ARG A 13 -31.55 -14.31 32.58
CA ARG A 13 -31.14 -12.89 32.53
C ARG A 13 -29.64 -12.72 32.24
N LEU A 14 -28.78 -13.48 32.91
CA LEU A 14 -27.33 -13.48 32.64
C LEU A 14 -27.02 -13.92 31.21
N SER A 15 -27.68 -14.96 30.71
CA SER A 15 -27.49 -15.44 29.34
C SER A 15 -27.94 -14.41 28.30
N LEU A 16 -29.08 -13.75 28.53
CA LEU A 16 -29.57 -12.67 27.67
C LEU A 16 -28.65 -11.44 27.70
N MET A 17 -28.09 -11.09 28.87
CA MET A 17 -27.11 -10.00 28.96
C MET A 17 -25.81 -10.33 28.23
N LEU A 18 -25.29 -11.55 28.35
CA LEU A 18 -24.10 -11.97 27.61
C LEU A 18 -24.36 -11.97 26.08
N LEU A 19 -25.52 -12.44 25.64
CA LEU A 19 -25.92 -12.37 24.23
C LEU A 19 -25.99 -10.93 23.72
N ALA A 20 -26.60 -10.02 24.50
CA ALA A 20 -26.68 -8.60 24.16
C ALA A 20 -25.30 -7.94 24.05
N ILE A 21 -24.35 -8.29 24.94
CA ILE A 21 -22.97 -7.80 24.90
C ILE A 21 -22.24 -8.29 23.64
N VAL A 22 -22.42 -9.54 23.23
CA VAL A 22 -21.81 -10.08 22.00
C VAL A 22 -22.36 -9.38 20.75
N LEU A 23 -23.68 -9.15 20.69
CA LEU A 23 -24.30 -8.42 19.58
C LEU A 23 -23.84 -6.95 19.53
N PHE A 24 -23.75 -6.28 20.68
CA PHE A 24 -23.31 -4.89 20.77
C PHE A 24 -21.82 -4.74 20.36
N THR A 25 -20.94 -5.63 20.83
CA THR A 25 -19.52 -5.61 20.45
C THR A 25 -19.31 -5.95 18.96
N GLY A 26 -20.08 -6.88 18.39
CA GLY A 26 -20.06 -7.19 16.96
C GLY A 26 -20.43 -6.00 16.06
N GLY A 27 -21.42 -5.19 16.48
CA GLY A 27 -21.81 -3.96 15.78
C GLY A 27 -20.71 -2.89 15.76
N ILE A 28 -20.05 -2.67 16.89
CA ILE A 28 -18.95 -1.68 17.01
C ILE A 28 -17.77 -2.06 16.08
N ILE A 29 -17.36 -3.33 16.09
CA ILE A 29 -16.23 -3.81 15.29
C ILE A 29 -16.53 -3.65 13.79
N SER A 30 -17.77 -3.90 13.36
CA SER A 30 -18.18 -3.77 11.96
C SER A 30 -18.11 -2.32 11.48
N ASN A 31 -18.58 -1.37 12.31
CA ASN A 31 -18.49 0.05 12.00
C ASN A 31 -17.03 0.53 11.91
N ALA A 32 -16.17 0.11 12.85
CA ALA A 32 -14.76 0.49 12.85
C ALA A 32 -14.03 0.06 11.54
N ARG A 33 -14.30 -1.15 11.04
CA ARG A 33 -13.73 -1.63 9.76
C ARG A 33 -14.22 -0.81 8.56
N ALA A 34 -15.51 -0.46 8.54
CA ALA A 34 -16.08 0.36 7.47
C ALA A 34 -15.45 1.77 7.44
N GLN A 35 -15.30 2.40 8.61
CA GLN A 35 -14.63 3.70 8.73
C GLN A 35 -13.16 3.63 8.31
N ASN A 36 -12.43 2.60 8.74
CA ASN A 36 -11.03 2.41 8.34
C ASN A 36 -10.90 2.22 6.81
N THR A 37 -11.79 1.43 6.19
CA THR A 37 -11.80 1.26 4.74
C THR A 37 -12.03 2.59 4.02
N LYS A 38 -13.01 3.38 4.47
CA LYS A 38 -13.28 4.71 3.92
C LYS A 38 -12.07 5.63 4.04
N GLN A 39 -11.41 5.64 5.20
CA GLN A 39 -10.20 6.43 5.44
C GLN A 39 -9.08 6.03 4.48
N VAL A 40 -8.81 4.73 4.30
CA VAL A 40 -7.79 4.25 3.36
C VAL A 40 -8.10 4.66 1.94
N GLN A 41 -9.36 4.57 1.50
CA GLN A 41 -9.77 5.04 0.16
C GLN A 41 -9.55 6.55 -0.02
N GLN A 42 -9.84 7.35 1.02
CA GLN A 42 -9.56 8.79 1.01
C GLN A 42 -8.05 9.08 0.91
N GLN A 43 -7.21 8.30 1.60
CA GLN A 43 -5.75 8.44 1.51
C GLN A 43 -5.21 8.05 0.13
N ILE A 44 -5.74 6.99 -0.48
CA ILE A 44 -5.39 6.61 -1.87
C ILE A 44 -5.73 7.75 -2.83
N ALA A 45 -6.92 8.33 -2.72
CA ALA A 45 -7.35 9.44 -3.55
C ALA A 45 -6.46 10.69 -3.35
N ALA A 46 -6.13 11.02 -2.09
CA ALA A 46 -5.21 12.11 -1.77
C ALA A 46 -3.81 11.87 -2.35
N GLY A 47 -3.28 10.64 -2.23
CA GLY A 47 -1.98 10.27 -2.77
C GLY A 47 -1.93 10.37 -4.29
N LYS A 48 -3.00 9.96 -4.98
CA LYS A 48 -3.13 10.15 -6.43
C LYS A 48 -3.12 11.63 -6.80
N LYS A 49 -3.86 12.47 -6.06
CA LYS A 49 -3.89 13.91 -6.31
C LYS A 49 -2.49 14.52 -6.19
N ILE A 50 -1.74 14.18 -5.14
CA ILE A 50 -0.36 14.64 -4.97
C ILE A 50 0.52 14.14 -6.14
N PHE A 51 0.38 12.87 -6.53
CA PHE A 51 1.12 12.30 -7.65
C PHE A 51 0.92 13.08 -8.96
N ASP A 52 -0.32 13.50 -9.22
CA ASP A 52 -0.67 14.29 -10.39
C ASP A 52 -0.16 15.75 -10.27
N GLU A 53 -0.37 16.40 -9.12
CA GLU A 53 -0.02 17.82 -8.89
C GLU A 53 1.49 18.08 -8.89
N VAL A 54 2.27 17.15 -8.34
CA VAL A 54 3.74 17.19 -8.33
C VAL A 54 4.31 16.77 -9.68
N ASN A 55 3.46 16.37 -10.63
CA ASN A 55 3.86 15.89 -11.95
C ASN A 55 4.91 14.77 -11.85
N CYS A 56 4.66 13.75 -11.03
CA CYS A 56 5.60 12.64 -10.83
C CYS A 56 6.01 11.96 -12.15
N LEU A 57 5.13 11.99 -13.16
CA LEU A 57 5.38 11.46 -14.50
C LEU A 57 6.37 12.27 -15.35
N MET A 58 6.80 13.46 -14.91
CA MET A 58 7.92 14.16 -15.53
C MET A 58 9.20 13.31 -15.40
N CYS A 59 9.49 12.88 -14.18
CA CYS A 59 10.72 12.12 -13.88
C CYS A 59 10.52 10.60 -13.90
N HIS A 60 9.32 10.10 -13.62
CA HIS A 60 9.02 8.67 -13.56
C HIS A 60 8.18 8.21 -14.75
N LEU A 61 8.31 6.92 -15.10
CA LEU A 61 7.33 6.30 -15.99
C LEU A 61 6.20 5.68 -15.17
N LEU A 62 5.05 5.51 -15.81
CA LEU A 62 3.98 4.63 -15.36
C LEU A 62 3.50 3.81 -16.56
N ASN A 63 3.76 2.50 -16.53
CA ASN A 63 3.45 1.57 -17.63
C ASN A 63 4.13 1.96 -18.95
N GLY A 64 5.36 2.48 -18.89
CA GLY A 64 6.10 2.95 -20.05
C GLY A 64 5.72 4.33 -20.58
N GLU A 65 4.79 5.04 -19.94
CA GLU A 65 4.40 6.41 -20.29
C GLU A 65 4.97 7.44 -19.31
N GLY A 66 5.32 8.64 -19.79
CA GLY A 66 6.00 9.67 -19.01
C GLY A 66 7.52 9.53 -19.04
N GLY A 67 8.20 10.05 -18.02
CA GLY A 67 9.64 9.94 -17.82
C GLY A 67 10.45 10.51 -18.98
N ASP A 68 10.44 11.83 -19.15
CA ASP A 68 11.21 12.51 -20.19
C ASP A 68 12.73 12.56 -19.88
N GLY A 69 13.14 11.90 -18.79
CA GLY A 69 14.51 11.84 -18.28
C GLY A 69 14.99 13.14 -17.61
N LYS A 70 14.19 14.21 -17.65
CA LYS A 70 14.55 15.51 -17.07
C LYS A 70 14.20 15.50 -15.59
N GLY A 71 15.23 15.47 -14.74
CA GLY A 71 15.11 15.56 -13.28
C GLY A 71 15.77 14.43 -12.51
N HIS A 72 16.17 13.33 -13.17
CA HIS A 72 17.05 12.34 -12.55
C HIS A 72 18.51 12.63 -12.89
N PRO A 73 19.44 12.70 -11.92
CA PRO A 73 20.86 13.00 -12.17
C PRO A 73 21.56 11.97 -13.08
N LEU A 74 20.96 10.78 -13.23
CA LEU A 74 21.45 9.72 -14.14
C LEU A 74 20.64 9.58 -15.44
N ASN A 75 19.74 10.51 -15.75
CA ASN A 75 18.87 10.50 -16.95
C ASN A 75 18.17 9.15 -17.19
N ASN A 76 17.72 8.48 -16.12
CA ASN A 76 17.02 7.21 -16.19
C ASN A 76 15.74 7.26 -15.36
N SER A 77 14.64 7.62 -16.01
CA SER A 77 13.32 7.48 -15.42
C SER A 77 13.06 6.02 -15.04
N LYS A 78 12.69 5.77 -13.78
CA LYS A 78 12.29 4.44 -13.30
C LYS A 78 10.78 4.32 -13.40
N ASP A 79 10.30 3.22 -13.98
CA ASP A 79 8.88 2.92 -14.07
C ASP A 79 8.32 2.51 -12.69
N LEU A 80 7.30 3.24 -12.26
CA LEU A 80 6.57 3.01 -11.02
C LEU A 80 5.48 1.94 -11.17
N ALA A 81 5.16 1.50 -12.39
CA ALA A 81 4.30 0.35 -12.59
C ALA A 81 4.83 -0.87 -11.85
N GLY A 82 3.95 -1.52 -11.09
CA GLY A 82 4.27 -2.68 -10.27
C GLY A 82 5.07 -2.36 -9.01
N VAL A 83 5.29 -1.09 -8.63
CA VAL A 83 6.03 -0.75 -7.40
C VAL A 83 5.33 -1.32 -6.16
N GLY A 84 4.00 -1.40 -6.14
CA GLY A 84 3.23 -2.03 -5.07
C GLY A 84 3.31 -3.57 -5.02
N ILE A 85 3.95 -4.21 -6.02
CA ILE A 85 4.41 -5.60 -5.93
C ILE A 85 5.82 -5.66 -5.34
N ARG A 86 6.70 -4.73 -5.75
CA ARG A 86 8.14 -4.77 -5.43
C ARG A 86 8.46 -4.28 -4.02
N ARG A 87 7.61 -3.47 -3.42
CA ARG A 87 7.81 -2.81 -2.13
C ARG A 87 6.54 -2.88 -1.31
N ASP A 88 6.69 -3.10 -0.01
CA ASP A 88 5.59 -2.91 0.93
C ASP A 88 5.47 -1.44 1.37
N GLN A 89 4.46 -1.14 2.18
CA GLN A 89 4.21 0.22 2.66
C GLN A 89 5.33 0.75 3.57
N ALA A 90 5.97 -0.11 4.37
CA ALA A 90 7.05 0.30 5.26
C ALA A 90 8.28 0.71 4.46
N ASP A 91 8.64 -0.10 3.47
CA ASP A 91 9.73 0.18 2.54
C ASP A 91 9.49 1.47 1.75
N LEU A 92 8.28 1.66 1.20
CA LEU A 92 7.93 2.87 0.46
C LEU A 92 8.04 4.12 1.33
N ARG A 93 7.50 4.06 2.55
CA ARG A 93 7.56 5.16 3.51
C ARG A 93 9.00 5.50 3.89
N GLN A 94 9.80 4.49 4.20
CA GLN A 94 11.20 4.69 4.56
C GLN A 94 11.98 5.27 3.38
N TRP A 95 11.73 4.79 2.17
CA TRP A 95 12.38 5.31 0.97
C TRP A 95 12.08 6.79 0.76
N LEU A 96 10.80 7.18 0.83
CA LEU A 96 10.38 8.57 0.68
C LEU A 96 10.97 9.46 1.78
N LYS A 97 10.88 9.05 3.05
CA LYS A 97 11.45 9.82 4.16
C LYS A 97 12.96 10.02 4.01
N LYS A 98 13.67 8.97 3.62
CA LYS A 98 15.11 9.06 3.43
C LYS A 98 15.48 9.99 2.26
N HIS A 99 14.87 9.82 1.09
CA HIS A 99 15.33 10.52 -0.11
C HIS A 99 14.72 11.91 -0.29
N LEU A 100 13.66 12.26 0.46
CA LEU A 100 13.06 13.60 0.39
C LEU A 100 13.58 14.54 1.50
N PHE A 101 14.07 14.00 2.62
CA PHE A 101 14.48 14.80 3.79
C PHE A 101 15.93 14.60 4.25
N GLU A 102 16.63 13.54 3.83
CA GLU A 102 18.04 13.28 4.21
C GLU A 102 18.99 13.48 3.02
N GLU A 103 20.23 13.87 3.29
CA GLU A 103 21.26 14.09 2.25
C GLU A 103 21.99 12.78 1.86
N PRO A 104 22.28 12.54 0.55
CA PRO A 104 21.91 13.38 -0.59
C PRO A 104 20.42 13.22 -0.95
N ARG A 105 19.70 14.34 -0.97
CA ARG A 105 18.26 14.34 -1.26
C ARG A 105 17.98 14.29 -2.76
N ILE A 106 16.78 13.82 -3.12
CA ILE A 106 16.21 13.89 -4.47
C ILE A 106 15.08 14.90 -4.43
N ASP A 107 15.28 16.05 -5.10
CA ASP A 107 14.29 17.12 -5.16
C ASP A 107 13.14 16.74 -6.12
N MET A 108 12.20 15.94 -5.61
CA MET A 108 10.96 15.56 -6.32
C MET A 108 9.82 16.56 -6.10
N PHE A 109 9.90 17.39 -5.07
CA PHE A 109 8.89 18.35 -4.65
C PHE A 109 9.52 19.74 -4.57
N GLU A 110 8.75 20.78 -4.89
CA GLU A 110 9.16 22.17 -4.71
C GLU A 110 9.24 22.53 -3.21
N GLU A 111 8.28 22.03 -2.43
CA GLU A 111 8.22 22.16 -0.97
C GLU A 111 8.24 20.77 -0.32
N ASP A 112 8.77 20.70 0.90
CA ASP A 112 8.84 19.44 1.63
C ASP A 112 7.42 18.92 1.94
N PRO A 113 7.07 17.68 1.52
CA PRO A 113 5.75 17.12 1.79
C PRO A 113 5.54 16.89 3.29
N THR A 114 4.30 16.94 3.76
CA THR A 114 4.00 16.60 5.16
C THR A 114 4.02 15.09 5.38
N ASP A 115 4.09 14.64 6.63
CA ASP A 115 3.94 13.21 6.97
C ASP A 115 2.62 12.63 6.42
N ALA A 116 1.54 13.43 6.39
CA ALA A 116 0.27 13.01 5.83
C ALA A 116 0.33 12.80 4.30
N ASP A 117 1.08 13.66 3.61
CA ASP A 117 1.33 13.53 2.16
C ASP A 117 2.15 12.27 1.87
N ILE A 118 3.18 11.99 2.70
CA ILE A 118 3.95 10.75 2.61
C ILE A 118 3.05 9.52 2.77
N GLU A 119 2.18 9.48 3.79
CA GLU A 119 1.26 8.35 3.95
C GLU A 119 0.29 8.21 2.78
N ALA A 120 -0.27 9.32 2.29
CA ALA A 120 -1.19 9.30 1.17
C ALA A 120 -0.51 8.75 -0.09
N LEU A 121 0.72 9.20 -0.39
CA LEU A 121 1.54 8.67 -1.48
C LEU A 121 1.86 7.20 -1.31
N VAL A 122 2.24 6.75 -0.11
CA VAL A 122 2.49 5.33 0.18
C VAL A 122 1.26 4.48 -0.11
N GLN A 123 0.07 4.94 0.31
CA GLN A 123 -1.18 4.23 0.04
C GLN A 123 -1.44 4.15 -1.48
N TYR A 124 -1.29 5.27 -2.20
CA TYR A 124 -1.47 5.27 -3.65
C TYR A 124 -0.46 4.37 -4.38
N LEU A 125 0.84 4.52 -4.11
CA LEU A 125 1.90 3.73 -4.75
C LEU A 125 1.74 2.22 -4.48
N SER A 126 1.22 1.85 -3.30
CA SER A 126 0.92 0.46 -2.96
C SER A 126 -0.21 -0.13 -3.81
N THR A 127 -1.05 0.69 -4.43
CA THR A 127 -2.09 0.23 -5.37
C THR A 127 -1.56 -0.05 -6.77
N LEU A 128 -0.36 0.46 -7.12
CA LEU A 128 0.27 0.28 -8.43
C LEU A 128 0.87 -1.13 -8.55
N LYS A 129 -0.01 -2.12 -8.70
CA LYS A 129 0.35 -3.55 -8.76
C LYS A 129 0.37 -4.12 -10.18
N THR A 130 0.12 -3.32 -11.20
CA THR A 130 0.24 -3.77 -12.59
C THR A 130 1.69 -3.59 -13.04
N PRO A 131 2.44 -4.65 -13.42
CA PRO A 131 3.78 -4.50 -13.95
C PRO A 131 3.80 -3.75 -15.30
N PRO A 132 4.92 -3.13 -15.69
CA PRO A 132 5.04 -2.50 -17.01
C PRO A 132 4.72 -3.50 -18.12
N ALA A 133 4.01 -3.07 -19.17
CA ALA A 133 3.64 -3.94 -20.30
C ALA A 133 4.86 -4.62 -20.96
N ALA A 134 6.00 -3.94 -21.01
CA ALA A 134 7.26 -4.51 -21.53
C ALA A 134 7.80 -5.67 -20.65
N ALA A 135 7.58 -5.65 -19.34
CA ALA A 135 7.95 -6.74 -18.43
C ALA A 135 6.96 -7.91 -18.52
N ALA A 136 5.66 -7.64 -18.71
CA ALA A 136 4.64 -8.67 -18.93
C ALA A 136 4.88 -9.46 -20.23
N ALA A 137 5.37 -8.81 -21.28
CA ALA A 137 5.73 -9.45 -22.55
C ALA A 137 7.02 -10.30 -22.47
N SER A 138 7.87 -10.09 -21.47
CA SER A 138 9.14 -10.81 -21.32
C SER A 138 9.03 -12.09 -20.47
N GLY A 139 7.87 -12.38 -19.88
CA GLY A 139 7.63 -13.55 -19.00
C GLY A 139 7.35 -14.87 -19.71
N SER A 140 7.27 -14.90 -21.04
CA SER A 140 7.03 -16.10 -21.84
C SER A 140 8.31 -16.59 -22.53
N LYS A 141 9.36 -16.90 -21.75
CA LYS A 141 10.45 -17.76 -22.24
C LYS A 141 10.73 -18.87 -21.23
N THR A 142 10.29 -20.05 -21.64
CA THR A 142 10.68 -21.38 -21.21
C THR A 142 12.10 -21.43 -20.66
N SER A 143 12.22 -21.93 -19.43
CA SER A 143 13.45 -22.44 -18.82
C SER A 143 14.29 -23.24 -19.82
N SER A 144 15.43 -22.71 -20.24
CA SER A 144 16.53 -23.50 -20.78
C SER A 144 17.55 -23.71 -19.67
N PRO A 145 18.05 -24.93 -19.42
CA PRO A 145 19.11 -25.16 -18.46
C PRO A 145 20.39 -24.43 -18.90
N PRO A 146 21.24 -23.99 -17.96
CA PRO A 146 22.55 -23.43 -18.30
C PRO A 146 23.39 -24.47 -19.05
N PRO A 147 24.18 -24.08 -20.07
CA PRO A 147 25.07 -25.01 -20.76
C PRO A 147 26.11 -25.57 -19.79
N ALA A 148 26.27 -26.89 -19.80
CA ALA A 148 27.26 -27.60 -19.01
C ALA A 148 28.67 -27.06 -19.29
N LYS A 149 29.37 -26.64 -18.23
CA LYS A 149 30.79 -26.31 -18.29
C LYS A 149 31.56 -27.56 -18.72
N LYS A 150 32.18 -27.55 -19.90
CA LYS A 150 33.22 -28.52 -20.24
C LYS A 150 34.48 -28.17 -19.45
N SER A 151 34.90 -29.08 -18.59
CA SER A 151 36.23 -29.08 -17.98
C SER A 151 37.26 -29.43 -19.05
N SER A 152 38.15 -28.48 -19.37
CA SER A 152 39.40 -28.80 -20.05
C SER A 152 40.42 -29.28 -19.03
N LYS A 153 41.07 -30.39 -19.39
CA LYS A 153 42.20 -31.02 -18.72
C LYS A 153 43.48 -30.20 -18.93
#